data_AF-A0A946IVJ3-F1
#
_entry.id   AF-A0A946IVJ3-F1
#
_cell.length_a   1.000
_cell.length_b   1.000
_cell.length_c   1.000
_cell.angle_alpha   90.00
_cell.angle_beta   90.00
_cell.angle_gamma   90.00
#
_symmetry.space_group_name_H-M   'P 1'
#
loop_
_entity.id
_entity.type
_entity.pdbx_description
1 polymer ?
#
loop_
_entity_poly.entity_id
_entity_poly.type
_entity_poly.pdbx_seq_one_letter_code
_entity_poly.pdbx_strand_id
1 'polypeptide(L)'
;GVGAMLIALGETRVIFWFVLFAWSGLGASFGPLILFTLYSKNITRQGAVAGMLTGFLTTLIWKVTGLSESVVYELVPAFLLATLAIYFVSKATAE
;
A
#
# COMPACT_ATOMS: atom_id res chain seq x y z
N GLY A 1 2.28 -9.74 24.52
CA GLY A 1 0.87 -10.04 24.80
C GLY A 1 0.27 -9.03 25.74
N VAL A 2 0.41 -9.25 27.05
CA VAL A 2 -0.22 -8.42 28.10
C VAL A 2 0.20 -6.95 28.05
N GLY A 3 1.49 -6.65 27.84
CA GLY A 3 1.98 -5.26 27.73
C GLY A 3 1.36 -4.47 26.57
N ALA A 4 1.21 -5.08 25.39
CA ALA A 4 0.53 -4.45 24.25
C ALA A 4 -0.96 -4.22 24.54
N MET A 5 -1.59 -5.13 25.30
CA MET A 5 -2.99 -5.03 25.70
C MET A 5 -3.24 -3.86 26.67
N LEU A 6 -2.33 -3.65 27.62
CA LEU A 6 -2.39 -2.52 28.55
C LEU A 6 -2.22 -1.17 27.84
N ILE A 7 -1.29 -1.10 26.88
CA ILE A 7 -1.10 0.11 26.05
C ILE A 7 -2.32 0.34 25.15
N ALA A 8 -2.91 -0.74 24.61
CA ALA A 8 -4.10 -0.67 23.77
C ALA A 8 -5.33 -0.07 24.45
N LEU A 9 -5.51 -0.36 25.74
CA LEU A 9 -6.63 0.16 26.52
C LEU A 9 -6.49 1.65 26.88
N GLY A 10 -5.25 2.17 26.93
CA GLY A 10 -4.99 3.58 27.21
C GLY A 10 -5.07 4.49 25.98
N GLU A 11 -4.73 3.98 24.79
CA GLU A 11 -4.61 4.77 23.56
C GLU A 11 -5.44 4.23 22.38
N THR A 12 -6.65 3.74 22.67
CA THR A 12 -7.53 3.05 21.69
C THR A 12 -7.69 3.82 20.37
N ARG A 13 -7.84 5.14 20.42
CA ARG A 13 -8.04 5.99 19.23
C ARG A 13 -6.78 6.12 18.38
N VAL A 14 -5.61 6.27 19.01
CA VAL A 14 -4.33 6.39 18.31
C VAL A 14 -4.00 5.08 17.63
N ILE A 15 -4.17 3.97 18.33
CA ILE A 15 -3.89 2.62 17.82
C ILE A 15 -4.82 2.27 16.66
N PHE A 16 -6.10 2.62 16.74
CA PHE A 16 -7.03 2.44 15.64
C PHE A 16 -6.52 3.10 14.35
N TRP A 17 -6.08 4.36 14.43
CA TRP A 17 -5.53 5.08 13.27
C TRP A 17 -4.20 4.52 12.77
N PHE A 18 -3.30 4.12 13.68
CA PHE A 18 -2.04 3.48 13.31
C PHE A 18 -2.26 2.16 12.58
N VAL A 19 -3.22 1.36 13.03
CA VAL A 19 -3.59 0.09 12.40
C VAL A 19 -4.20 0.35 11.03
N LEU A 20 -5.15 1.29 10.90
CA LEU A 20 -5.72 1.67 9.60
C LEU A 20 -4.65 2.10 8.60
N PHE A 21 -3.70 2.91 9.05
CA PHE A 21 -2.57 3.34 8.22
C PHE A 21 -1.66 2.18 7.82
N ALA A 22 -1.34 1.27 8.74
CA ALA A 22 -0.56 0.07 8.41
C ALA A 22 -1.29 -0.83 7.39
N TRP A 23 -2.60 -1.01 7.55
CA TRP A 23 -3.44 -1.74 6.60
C TRP A 23 -3.53 -1.04 5.24
N SER A 24 -3.49 0.29 5.19
CA SER A 24 -3.49 1.03 3.93
C SER A 24 -2.21 0.77 3.13
N GLY A 25 -1.05 0.80 3.79
CA GLY A 25 0.25 0.48 3.17
C GLY A 25 0.32 -0.95 2.66
N LEU A 26 -0.12 -1.92 3.47
CA LEU A 26 -0.18 -3.32 3.06
C LEU A 26 -1.15 -3.54 1.90
N GLY A 27 -2.36 -2.98 1.99
CA GLY A 27 -3.40 -3.08 0.97
C GLY A 27 -2.97 -2.47 -0.37
N ALA A 28 -2.31 -1.32 -0.36
CA ALA A 28 -1.80 -0.67 -1.56
C ALA A 28 -0.60 -1.41 -2.19
N SER A 29 0.22 -2.10 -1.38
CA SER A 29 1.39 -2.83 -1.87
C SER A 29 1.02 -4.21 -2.44
N PHE A 30 0.17 -4.96 -1.73
CA PHE A 30 -0.18 -6.34 -2.10
C PHE A 30 -1.46 -6.44 -2.92
N GLY A 31 -2.44 -5.56 -2.71
CA GLY A 31 -3.72 -5.62 -3.40
C GLY A 31 -3.59 -5.58 -4.93
N PRO A 32 -2.94 -4.56 -5.51
CA PRO A 32 -2.72 -4.47 -6.96
C PRO A 32 -1.98 -5.66 -7.52
N LEU A 33 -0.96 -6.13 -6.79
CA LEU A 33 -0.17 -7.28 -7.22
C LEU A 33 -1.00 -8.55 -7.26
N ILE A 34 -1.76 -8.85 -6.19
CA ILE A 34 -2.62 -10.04 -6.14
C ILE A 34 -3.64 -10.00 -7.29
N LEU A 35 -4.29 -8.86 -7.50
CA LEU A 35 -5.23 -8.70 -8.63
C LEU A 35 -4.55 -8.94 -9.98
N PHE A 36 -3.38 -8.33 -10.21
CA PHE A 36 -2.65 -8.53 -11.46
C PHE A 36 -2.19 -9.98 -11.64
N THR A 37 -1.76 -10.66 -10.59
CA THR A 37 -1.37 -12.08 -10.70
C THR A 37 -2.55 -13.01 -10.99
N LEU A 38 -3.77 -12.63 -10.60
CA LEU A 38 -4.99 -13.40 -10.89
C LEU A 38 -5.48 -13.19 -12.33
N TYR A 39 -5.40 -11.95 -12.83
CA TYR A 39 -6.00 -11.58 -14.12
C TYR A 39 -5.01 -11.45 -15.28
N SER A 40 -3.70 -11.28 -15.02
CA SER A 40 -2.68 -11.11 -16.05
C SER A 40 -1.64 -12.22 -16.00
N LYS A 41 -1.35 -12.83 -17.17
CA LYS A 41 -0.32 -13.86 -17.31
C LYS A 41 1.11 -13.32 -17.39
N ASN A 42 1.28 -12.04 -17.73
CA ASN A 42 2.57 -11.43 -18.04
C ASN A 42 3.07 -10.48 -16.94
N ILE A 43 3.10 -10.96 -15.69
CA ILE A 43 3.69 -10.19 -14.57
C ILE A 43 5.13 -10.62 -14.37
N THR A 44 6.06 -9.67 -14.47
CA THR A 44 7.48 -9.93 -14.22
C THR A 44 7.80 -9.74 -12.75
N ARG A 45 8.83 -10.43 -12.26
CA ARG A 45 9.31 -10.26 -10.87
C ARG A 45 9.72 -8.82 -10.58
N GLN A 46 10.31 -8.14 -11.55
CA GLN A 46 10.69 -6.73 -11.42
C GLN A 46 9.46 -5.82 -11.31
N GLY A 47 8.43 -6.05 -12.14
CA GLY A 47 7.16 -5.31 -12.05
C GLY A 47 6.44 -5.52 -10.74
N ALA A 48 6.46 -6.74 -10.20
CA ALA A 48 5.88 -7.05 -8.90
C ALA A 48 6.56 -6.26 -7.76
N VAL A 49 7.90 -6.26 -7.71
CA VAL A 49 8.66 -5.53 -6.68
C VAL A 49 8.49 -4.02 -6.82
N ALA A 50 8.54 -3.51 -8.06
CA ALA A 50 8.32 -2.08 -8.32
C ALA A 50 6.92 -1.63 -7.86
N GLY A 51 5.90 -2.46 -8.12
CA GLY A 51 4.54 -2.28 -7.63
C GLY A 51 4.44 -2.19 -6.12
N MET A 52 4.98 -3.19 -5.42
CA MET A 52 4.98 -3.24 -3.95
C MET A 52 5.66 -2.01 -3.34
N LEU A 53 6.84 -1.65 -3.84
CA LEU A 53 7.58 -0.48 -3.36
C LEU A 53 6.84 0.82 -3.63
N THR A 54 6.27 0.97 -4.83
CA THR A 54 5.50 2.16 -5.19
C THR A 54 4.27 2.31 -4.30
N GLY A 55 3.53 1.23 -4.04
CA GLY A 55 2.37 1.23 -3.15
C GLY A 55 2.74 1.67 -1.74
N PHE A 56 3.76 1.04 -1.14
CA PHE A 56 4.24 1.37 0.20
C PHE A 56 4.73 2.82 0.31
N LEU A 57 5.62 3.24 -0.58
CA LEU A 57 6.20 4.58 -0.54
C LEU A 57 5.14 5.66 -0.78
N THR A 58 4.19 5.41 -1.69
CA THR A 58 3.10 6.34 -1.94
C THR A 58 2.24 6.50 -0.69
N THR A 59 1.87 5.41 0.01
CA THR A 59 1.09 5.53 1.26
C THR A 59 1.80 6.35 2.33
N LEU A 60 3.11 6.16 2.50
CA LEU A 60 3.91 6.93 3.44
C LEU A 60 3.98 8.40 3.08
N ILE A 61 4.36 8.71 1.84
CA ILE A 61 4.50 10.09 1.35
C ILE A 61 3.16 10.80 1.49
N TRP A 62 2.07 10.17 1.05
CA TRP A 62 0.73 10.76 1.08
C TRP A 62 0.25 11.09 2.50
N LYS A 63 0.59 10.24 3.48
CA LYS A 63 0.31 10.49 4.90
C LYS A 63 1.12 11.66 5.44
N VAL A 64 2.44 11.64 5.20
CA VAL A 64 3.38 12.63 5.75
C VAL A 64 3.11 14.02 5.19
N THR A 65 2.67 14.12 3.93
CA THR A 65 2.32 15.41 3.31
C THR A 65 0.95 15.94 3.73
N GLY A 66 0.21 15.22 4.58
CA GLY A 66 -1.13 15.62 5.04
C GLY A 66 -2.23 15.52 3.97
N LEU A 67 -1.92 14.96 2.79
CA LEU A 67 -2.85 14.90 1.66
C LEU A 67 -4.06 14.01 1.93
N SER A 68 -3.96 13.10 2.90
CA SER A 68 -5.09 12.26 3.28
C SER A 68 -6.15 12.91 4.11
N GLU A 69 -5.85 14.03 4.74
CA GLU A 69 -6.86 14.81 5.45
C GLU A 69 -7.47 15.87 4.53
N SER A 70 -6.73 16.31 3.50
CA SER A 70 -7.15 17.41 2.62
C SER A 70 -7.74 16.98 1.27
N VAL A 71 -7.36 15.81 0.73
CA VAL A 71 -7.75 15.36 -0.61
C VAL A 71 -8.51 14.04 -0.57
N VAL A 72 -7.79 12.95 -0.25
CA VAL A 72 -8.34 11.58 -0.30
C VAL A 72 -7.48 10.62 0.52
N TYR A 73 -8.13 9.61 1.09
CA TYR A 73 -7.51 8.53 1.86
C TYR A 73 -6.31 7.88 1.13
N GLU A 74 -5.22 7.59 1.85
CA GLU A 74 -3.89 7.28 1.29
C GLU A 74 -3.91 6.02 0.40
N LEU A 75 -4.82 5.08 0.71
CA LEU A 75 -4.94 3.81 0.01
C LEU A 75 -5.27 4.00 -1.47
N VAL A 76 -6.19 4.90 -1.79
CA VAL A 76 -6.71 5.08 -3.16
C VAL A 76 -5.59 5.49 -4.15
N PRO A 77 -4.84 6.58 -3.93
CA PRO A 77 -3.78 7.00 -4.84
C PRO A 77 -2.61 6.00 -4.84
N ALA A 78 -2.28 5.40 -3.70
CA ALA A 78 -1.22 4.42 -3.61
C ALA A 78 -1.54 3.13 -4.38
N PHE A 79 -2.78 2.66 -4.31
CA PHE A 79 -3.26 1.52 -5.07
C PHE A 79 -3.18 1.78 -6.58
N LEU A 80 -3.59 2.97 -7.02
CA LEU A 80 -3.53 3.36 -8.44
C LEU A 80 -2.08 3.45 -8.94
N LEU A 81 -1.20 4.10 -8.19
CA LEU A 81 0.21 4.23 -8.59
C LEU A 81 0.94 2.88 -8.58
N ALA A 82 0.65 2.01 -7.61
CA ALA A 82 1.17 0.64 -7.60
C ALA A 82 0.66 -0.17 -8.80
N THR A 83 -0.62 -0.07 -9.14
CA THR A 83 -1.23 -0.70 -10.34
C THR A 83 -0.50 -0.27 -11.61
N LEU A 84 -0.26 1.04 -11.77
CA LEU A 84 0.46 1.58 -12.92
C LEU A 84 1.92 1.12 -12.95
N ALA A 85 2.61 1.15 -11.82
CA ALA A 85 3.99 0.70 -11.71
C ALA A 85 4.12 -0.78 -12.12
N ILE A 86 3.23 -1.65 -11.64
CA ILE A 86 3.20 -3.07 -12.03
C ILE A 86 3.02 -3.18 -13.54
N TYR A 87 2.06 -2.48 -14.12
CA TYR A 87 1.75 -2.56 -15.54
C TYR A 87 2.93 -2.10 -16.42
N PHE A 88 3.46 -0.90 -16.17
CA PHE A 88 4.52 -0.32 -17.00
C PHE A 88 5.85 -1.06 -16.85
N VAL A 89 6.24 -1.41 -15.62
CA VAL A 89 7.50 -2.13 -15.37
C VAL A 89 7.39 -3.57 -15.86
N SER A 90 6.25 -4.24 -15.69
CA SER A 90 6.07 -5.58 -16.26
C SER A 90 6.17 -5.56 -17.78
N LYS A 91 5.62 -4.54 -18.46
CA LYS A 91 5.78 -4.39 -19.92
C LYS A 91 7.21 -4.06 -20.33
N ALA A 92 7.92 -3.22 -19.58
CA ALA A 92 9.30 -2.85 -19.90
C ALA A 92 10.30 -4.00 -19.72
N THR A 93 10.03 -4.91 -18.78
CA THR A 93 10.86 -6.09 -18.51
C THR A 93 10.27 -7.38 -19.11
N ALA A 94 9.16 -7.31 -19.84
CA ALA A 94 8.62 -8.48 -20.54
C ALA A 94 9.46 -8.71 -21.80
N GLU A 95 10.38 -9.67 -21.73
CA GLU A 95 11.07 -10.24 -22.89
C GLU A 95 10.16 -11.19 -23.68
#